data_AF-A0AAI9MSV7-F1
#
_entry.id   AF-A0AAI9MSV7-F1
#
_cell.length_a   1.000
_cell.length_b   1.000
_cell.length_c   1.000
_cell.angle_alpha   90.00
_cell.angle_beta   90.00
_cell.angle_gamma   90.00
#
_symmetry.space_group_name_H-M   'P 1'
#
loop_
_entity.id
_entity.type
_entity.pdbx_description
1 polymer ?
#
loop_
_entity_poly.entity_id
_entity_poly.type
_entity_poly.pdbx_seq_one_letter_code
_entity_poly.pdbx_strand_id
1 'polypeptide(L)'
;MVNSQDVFNKIMCIDALIDLEAIIPSLSELQLNLSTAVQQFRDCLELEDPYFEHSEHFCRLLCIYLDKIILKYTDSQQLSWAPYLLENYFYGFDREPFDITEQLTFFSSVKRNAIFLPAYQMTLRLSGLPEYKTILKPVIPLFEKRLPLPPVADPVTPPAPEILKPAEYPAPVSYRTVNMPLIFSVEILCLISILIFIWLYIRDTLDTLI
;
A
#
# COMPACT_ATOMS: atom_id res chain seq x y z
N MET A 1 -10.82 -8.64 -18.10
CA MET A 1 -10.57 -9.61 -17.01
C MET A 1 -9.42 -9.05 -16.21
N VAL A 2 -9.60 -8.79 -14.92
CA VAL A 2 -8.49 -8.37 -14.04
C VAL A 2 -7.62 -9.60 -13.82
N ASN A 3 -6.31 -9.49 -13.98
CA ASN A 3 -5.38 -10.60 -13.72
C ASN A 3 -4.71 -10.43 -12.34
N SER A 4 -4.05 -11.48 -11.85
CA SER A 4 -3.39 -11.49 -10.54
C SER A 4 -2.34 -10.39 -10.42
N GLN A 5 -1.59 -10.11 -11.49
CA GLN A 5 -0.57 -9.06 -11.51
C GLN A 5 -1.17 -7.65 -11.32
N ASP A 6 -2.31 -7.37 -11.94
CA ASP A 6 -3.00 -6.07 -11.83
C ASP A 6 -3.47 -5.83 -10.39
N VAL A 7 -4.02 -6.87 -9.75
CA VAL A 7 -4.44 -6.79 -8.33
C VAL A 7 -3.22 -6.60 -7.42
N PHE A 8 -2.13 -7.33 -7.66
CA PHE A 8 -0.92 -7.17 -6.88
C PHE A 8 -0.30 -5.78 -7.05
N ASN A 9 -0.28 -5.24 -8.27
CA ASN A 9 0.18 -3.87 -8.52
C ASN A 9 -0.65 -2.85 -7.73
N LYS A 10 -1.97 -3.05 -7.62
CA LYS A 10 -2.84 -2.20 -6.78
C LYS A 10 -2.43 -2.28 -5.31
N ILE A 11 -2.12 -3.47 -4.80
CA ILE A 11 -1.62 -3.66 -3.43
C ILE A 11 -0.28 -2.92 -3.23
N MET A 12 0.64 -3.03 -4.18
CA MET A 12 1.91 -2.32 -4.14
C MET A 12 1.75 -0.79 -4.22
N CYS A 13 0.75 -0.28 -4.92
CA CYS A 13 0.41 1.14 -4.89
C CYS A 13 -0.04 1.58 -3.50
N ILE A 14 -0.85 0.77 -2.80
CA ILE A 14 -1.27 1.07 -1.42
C ILE A 14 -0.05 1.06 -0.48
N ASP A 15 0.83 0.05 -0.59
CA ASP A 15 2.11 -0.02 0.14
C ASP A 15 2.95 1.25 -0.09
N ALA A 16 3.13 1.67 -1.34
CA ALA A 16 3.88 2.88 -1.66
C ALA A 16 3.24 4.16 -1.07
N LEU A 17 1.90 4.25 -1.05
CA LEU A 17 1.21 5.39 -0.44
C LEU A 17 1.37 5.42 1.08
N ILE A 18 1.39 4.26 1.74
CA ILE A 18 1.68 4.15 3.18
C ILE A 18 3.10 4.63 3.47
N ASP A 19 4.08 4.21 2.66
CA ASP A 19 5.48 4.64 2.78
C ASP A 19 5.68 6.15 2.59
N LEU A 20 4.84 6.78 1.76
CA LEU A 20 4.84 8.22 1.53
C LEU A 20 4.09 9.00 2.63
N GLU A 21 3.68 8.33 3.70
CA GLU A 21 2.89 8.89 4.80
C GLU A 21 1.63 9.62 4.29
N ALA A 22 1.02 9.09 3.24
CA ALA A 22 -0.22 9.64 2.71
C ALA A 22 -1.33 9.58 3.77
N ILE A 23 -2.24 10.56 3.74
CA ILE A 23 -3.36 10.61 4.68
C ILE A 23 -4.27 9.40 4.43
N ILE A 24 -4.28 8.46 5.38
CA ILE A 24 -5.20 7.34 5.39
C ILE A 24 -6.53 7.81 6.01
N PRO A 25 -7.63 7.88 5.26
CA PRO A 25 -8.89 8.45 5.74
C PRO A 25 -9.49 7.63 6.89
N SER A 26 -9.40 6.29 6.85
CA SER A 26 -9.72 5.42 7.99
C SER A 26 -9.01 4.06 7.93
N LEU A 27 -8.67 3.50 9.09
CA LEU A 27 -8.03 2.17 9.18
C LEU A 27 -8.98 1.03 8.79
N SER A 28 -10.27 1.16 9.10
CA SER A 28 -11.30 0.18 8.72
C SER A 28 -11.50 0.12 7.21
N GLU A 29 -11.48 1.26 6.52
CA GLU A 29 -11.57 1.30 5.06
C GLU A 29 -10.30 0.76 4.41
N LEU A 30 -9.13 1.06 4.98
CA LEU A 30 -7.88 0.44 4.55
C LEU A 30 -7.94 -1.09 4.67
N GLN A 31 -8.39 -1.60 5.82
CA GLN A 31 -8.55 -3.05 6.03
C GLN A 31 -9.50 -3.65 5.00
N LEU A 32 -10.67 -3.04 4.78
CA LEU A 32 -11.66 -3.52 3.81
C LEU A 32 -11.10 -3.55 2.38
N ASN A 33 -10.37 -2.49 1.99
CA ASN A 33 -9.75 -2.39 0.67
C ASN A 33 -8.66 -3.46 0.47
N LEU A 34 -7.82 -3.68 1.49
CA LEU A 34 -6.78 -4.69 1.45
C LEU A 34 -7.34 -6.11 1.48
N SER A 35 -8.31 -6.41 2.34
CA SER A 35 -8.93 -7.73 2.40
C SER A 35 -9.64 -8.07 1.09
N THR A 36 -10.36 -7.11 0.50
CA THR A 36 -10.96 -7.27 -0.83
C THR A 36 -9.89 -7.52 -1.90
N ALA A 37 -8.76 -6.78 -1.87
CA ALA A 37 -7.69 -6.97 -2.84
C ALA A 37 -6.99 -8.34 -2.68
N VAL A 38 -6.74 -8.80 -1.45
CA VAL A 38 -6.16 -10.12 -1.18
C VAL A 38 -7.09 -11.23 -1.68
N GLN A 39 -8.39 -11.11 -1.43
CA GLN A 39 -9.37 -12.07 -1.92
C GLN A 39 -9.42 -12.08 -3.45
N GLN A 40 -9.49 -10.92 -4.10
CA GLN A 40 -9.46 -10.80 -5.56
C GLN A 40 -8.18 -11.39 -6.15
N PHE A 41 -7.04 -11.17 -5.49
CA PHE A 41 -5.76 -11.72 -5.91
C PHE A 41 -5.78 -13.25 -5.86
N ARG A 42 -6.29 -13.83 -4.76
CA ARG A 42 -6.47 -15.28 -4.63
C ARG A 42 -7.35 -15.83 -5.74
N ASP A 43 -8.53 -15.25 -5.94
CA ASP A 43 -9.48 -15.69 -6.95
C ASP A 43 -8.85 -15.63 -8.36
N CYS A 44 -8.08 -14.58 -8.66
CA CYS A 44 -7.32 -14.48 -9.92
C CYS A 44 -6.23 -15.56 -10.02
N LEU A 45 -5.51 -15.84 -8.94
CA LEU A 45 -4.47 -16.88 -8.93
C LEU A 45 -5.05 -18.26 -9.23
N GLU A 46 -6.20 -18.59 -8.65
CA GLU A 46 -6.91 -19.87 -8.84
C GLU A 46 -7.54 -19.97 -10.24
N LEU A 47 -8.08 -18.87 -10.79
CA LEU A 47 -8.62 -18.86 -12.16
C LEU A 47 -7.52 -19.05 -13.21
N GLU A 48 -6.35 -18.45 -12.99
CA GLU A 48 -5.21 -18.55 -13.89
C GLU A 48 -4.52 -19.93 -13.82
N ASP A 49 -4.53 -20.57 -12.64
CA ASP A 49 -3.99 -21.91 -12.44
C ASP A 49 -4.74 -22.62 -11.29
N PRO A 50 -5.77 -23.42 -11.61
CA PRO A 50 -6.57 -24.12 -10.61
C PRO A 50 -5.81 -25.17 -9.80
N TYR A 51 -4.62 -25.59 -10.25
CA TYR A 51 -3.83 -26.63 -9.61
C TYR A 51 -2.69 -26.07 -8.74
N PHE A 52 -2.65 -24.77 -8.54
CA PHE A 52 -1.64 -24.17 -7.68
C PHE A 52 -1.97 -24.38 -6.19
N GLU A 53 -1.50 -25.49 -5.63
CA GLU A 53 -1.74 -25.92 -4.24
C GLU A 53 -1.24 -24.94 -3.16
N HIS A 54 -0.37 -23.99 -3.51
CA HIS A 54 0.24 -23.05 -2.57
C HIS A 54 -0.38 -21.64 -2.62
N SER A 55 -1.54 -21.46 -3.25
CA SER A 55 -2.25 -20.17 -3.30
C SER A 55 -2.55 -19.63 -1.89
N GLU A 56 -3.02 -20.49 -1.00
CA GLU A 56 -3.36 -20.13 0.37
C GLU A 56 -2.13 -19.70 1.19
N HIS A 57 -1.05 -20.48 1.13
CA HIS A 57 0.22 -20.14 1.78
C HIS A 57 0.76 -18.79 1.29
N PHE A 58 0.63 -18.52 -0.01
CA PHE A 58 1.05 -17.27 -0.61
C PHE A 58 0.18 -16.09 -0.12
N CYS A 59 -1.14 -16.25 -0.08
CA CYS A 59 -2.06 -15.23 0.43
C CYS A 59 -1.85 -14.96 1.92
N ARG A 60 -1.52 -15.99 2.72
CA ARG A 60 -1.16 -15.82 4.13
C ARG A 60 0.12 -15.02 4.29
N LEU A 61 1.16 -15.34 3.52
CA LEU A 61 2.39 -14.56 3.46
C LEU A 61 2.11 -13.09 3.09
N LEU A 62 1.24 -12.85 2.11
CA LEU A 62 0.84 -11.51 1.70
C LEU A 62 0.12 -10.74 2.82
N CYS A 63 -0.73 -11.40 3.59
CA CYS A 63 -1.37 -10.78 4.77
C CYS A 63 -0.34 -10.38 5.83
N ILE A 64 0.57 -11.29 6.17
CA ILE A 64 1.65 -11.03 7.13
C ILE A 64 2.53 -9.87 6.65
N TYR A 65 2.89 -9.88 5.37
CA TYR A 65 3.65 -8.80 4.74
C TYR A 65 2.98 -7.44 4.95
N LEU A 66 1.70 -7.33 4.57
CA LEU A 66 0.94 -6.09 4.69
C LEU A 66 0.80 -5.64 6.15
N ASP A 67 0.48 -6.57 7.05
CA ASP A 67 0.38 -6.28 8.48
C ASP A 67 1.69 -5.69 9.03
N LYS A 68 2.85 -6.22 8.61
CA LYS A 68 4.16 -5.70 9.04
C LYS A 68 4.47 -4.31 8.53
N ILE A 69 4.14 -4.02 7.27
CA ILE A 69 4.32 -2.67 6.72
C ILE A 69 3.39 -1.67 7.42
N ILE A 70 2.13 -2.02 7.63
CA ILE A 70 1.14 -1.12 8.24
C ILE A 70 1.45 -0.91 9.73
N LEU A 71 1.90 -1.93 10.45
CA LEU A 71 2.34 -1.78 11.84
C LEU A 71 3.47 -0.75 11.96
N LYS A 72 4.49 -0.84 11.10
CA LYS A 72 5.58 0.15 11.06
C LYS A 72 5.07 1.58 10.85
N TYR A 73 4.07 1.77 10.00
CA TYR A 73 3.46 3.09 9.76
C TYR A 73 2.57 3.54 10.93
N THR A 74 1.73 2.66 11.45
CA THR A 74 0.79 3.01 12.54
C THR A 74 1.50 3.28 13.86
N ASP A 75 2.63 2.62 14.11
CA ASP A 75 3.52 2.88 15.25
C ASP A 75 4.04 4.33 15.23
N SER A 76 4.34 4.89 14.06
CA SER A 76 4.80 6.30 13.96
C SER A 76 3.65 7.31 14.20
N GLN A 77 2.42 6.91 13.91
CA GLN A 77 1.21 7.75 14.03
C GLN A 77 0.43 7.53 15.34
N GLN A 78 0.93 6.70 16.27
CA GLN A 78 0.23 6.33 17.53
C GLN A 78 -1.15 5.70 17.30
N LEU A 79 -1.33 5.03 16.16
CA LEU A 79 -2.54 4.29 15.81
C LEU A 79 -2.31 2.80 16.07
N SER A 80 -3.39 2.05 16.32
CA SER A 80 -3.31 0.60 16.53
C SER A 80 -3.89 -0.16 15.35
N TRP A 81 -3.04 -0.92 14.66
CA TRP A 81 -3.46 -1.88 13.62
C TRP A 81 -3.90 -3.23 14.18
N ALA A 82 -3.69 -3.51 15.47
CA ALA A 82 -3.99 -4.80 16.09
C ALA A 82 -5.41 -5.37 15.84
N PRO A 83 -6.50 -4.58 15.92
CA PRO A 83 -7.85 -5.09 15.62
C PRO A 83 -8.11 -5.30 14.12
N TYR A 84 -7.22 -4.82 13.26
CA TYR A 84 -7.38 -4.83 11.80
C TYR A 84 -6.44 -5.83 11.10
N LEU A 85 -5.65 -6.61 11.84
CA LEU A 85 -4.69 -7.57 11.29
C LEU A 85 -5.33 -8.48 10.24
N LEU A 86 -4.79 -8.45 9.02
CA LEU A 86 -5.28 -9.22 7.89
C LEU A 86 -5.06 -10.72 8.11
N GLU A 87 -3.93 -11.10 8.70
CA GLU A 87 -3.68 -12.52 9.00
C GLU A 87 -4.76 -13.06 9.96
N ASN A 88 -5.16 -12.29 10.98
CA ASN A 88 -6.23 -12.67 11.90
C ASN A 88 -7.60 -12.67 11.24
N TYR A 89 -7.86 -11.70 10.36
CA TYR A 89 -9.13 -11.57 9.64
C TYR A 89 -9.42 -12.82 8.79
N PHE A 90 -8.43 -13.33 8.07
CA PHE A 90 -8.60 -14.50 7.20
C PHE A 90 -8.39 -15.85 7.91
N TYR A 91 -7.43 -15.93 8.84
CA TYR A 91 -6.94 -17.21 9.36
C TYR A 91 -7.22 -17.43 10.86
N GLY A 92 -7.83 -16.47 11.56
CA GLY A 92 -8.19 -16.60 12.99
C GLY A 92 -6.97 -16.64 13.93
N PHE A 93 -7.19 -16.74 15.25
CA PHE A 93 -6.12 -16.58 16.25
C PHE A 93 -5.36 -17.87 16.58
N ASP A 94 -5.98 -19.04 16.42
CA ASP A 94 -5.43 -20.33 16.82
C ASP A 94 -4.78 -21.06 15.65
N ARG A 95 -3.59 -20.58 15.22
CA ARG A 95 -2.92 -21.08 14.01
C ARG A 95 -1.49 -21.53 14.24
N GLU A 96 -1.07 -22.47 13.39
CA GLU A 96 0.31 -22.94 13.37
C GLU A 96 1.28 -21.81 13.01
N PRO A 97 2.52 -21.84 13.55
CA PRO A 97 3.56 -20.88 13.22
C PRO A 97 3.79 -20.83 11.70
N PHE A 98 3.91 -19.62 11.15
CA PHE A 98 4.22 -19.43 9.74
C PHE A 98 5.67 -18.99 9.57
N ASP A 99 6.51 -19.87 9.02
CA ASP A 99 7.90 -19.53 8.73
C ASP A 99 8.00 -18.76 7.40
N ILE A 100 8.09 -17.44 7.49
CA ILE A 100 8.24 -16.53 6.35
C ILE A 100 9.47 -16.88 5.51
N THR A 101 10.57 -17.31 6.14
CA THR A 101 11.83 -17.60 5.46
C THR A 101 11.73 -18.85 4.61
N GLU A 102 11.14 -19.90 5.18
CA GLU A 102 10.87 -21.15 4.48
C GLU A 102 9.95 -20.91 3.27
N GLN A 103 8.87 -20.16 3.47
CA GLN A 103 7.88 -19.87 2.44
C GLN A 103 8.48 -19.02 1.30
N LEU A 104 9.25 -17.97 1.63
CA LEU A 104 9.94 -17.17 0.60
C LEU A 104 11.03 -17.97 -0.13
N THR A 105 11.72 -18.88 0.57
CA THR A 105 12.67 -19.82 -0.05
C THR A 105 11.95 -20.73 -1.04
N PHE A 106 10.80 -21.27 -0.66
CA PHE A 106 9.96 -22.07 -1.55
C PHE A 106 9.50 -21.27 -2.78
N PHE A 107 8.94 -20.06 -2.59
CA PHE A 107 8.45 -19.23 -3.69
C PHE A 107 9.57 -18.73 -4.63
N SER A 108 10.81 -18.63 -4.17
CA SER A 108 11.97 -18.38 -5.05
C SER A 108 12.19 -19.50 -6.09
N SER A 109 11.72 -20.70 -5.79
CA SER A 109 11.82 -21.87 -6.67
C SER A 109 10.66 -21.99 -7.67
N VAL A 110 9.54 -21.30 -7.42
CA VAL A 110 8.34 -21.31 -8.28
C VAL A 110 8.62 -20.57 -9.58
N LYS A 111 8.24 -21.17 -10.72
CA LYS A 111 8.48 -20.59 -12.06
C LYS A 111 7.41 -19.61 -12.52
N ARG A 112 6.27 -19.57 -11.83
CA ARG A 112 5.13 -18.71 -12.18
C ARG A 112 5.45 -17.26 -11.80
N ASN A 113 5.53 -16.38 -12.80
CA ASN A 113 5.86 -14.95 -12.57
C ASN A 113 4.86 -14.24 -11.64
N ALA A 114 3.58 -14.60 -11.71
CA ALA A 114 2.53 -14.10 -10.81
C ALA A 114 2.74 -14.44 -9.33
N ILE A 115 3.69 -15.33 -9.01
CA ILE A 115 4.09 -15.69 -7.65
C ILE A 115 5.52 -15.23 -7.39
N PHE A 116 6.43 -15.54 -8.31
CA PHE A 116 7.86 -15.25 -8.18
C PHE A 116 8.14 -13.76 -8.00
N LEU A 117 7.58 -12.90 -8.85
CA LEU A 117 7.84 -11.45 -8.79
C LEU A 117 7.22 -10.83 -7.52
N PRO A 118 5.94 -11.10 -7.18
CA PRO A 118 5.37 -10.69 -5.91
C PRO A 118 6.17 -11.15 -4.67
N ALA A 119 6.57 -12.43 -4.60
CA ALA A 119 7.39 -12.93 -3.49
C ALA A 119 8.75 -12.23 -3.40
N TYR A 120 9.38 -11.97 -4.54
CA TYR A 120 10.64 -11.22 -4.56
C TYR A 120 10.45 -9.80 -4.01
N GLN A 121 9.41 -9.09 -4.45
CA GLN A 121 9.14 -7.73 -3.96
C GLN A 121 8.85 -7.71 -2.46
N MET A 122 8.04 -8.64 -1.96
CA MET A 122 7.80 -8.79 -0.51
C MET A 122 9.11 -9.09 0.24
N THR A 123 9.98 -9.95 -0.30
CA THR A 123 11.29 -10.26 0.31
C THR A 123 12.15 -9.01 0.46
N LEU A 124 12.26 -8.19 -0.60
CA LEU A 124 13.02 -6.96 -0.56
C LEU A 124 12.48 -5.98 0.47
N ARG A 125 11.16 -5.79 0.50
CA ARG A 125 10.48 -4.87 1.43
C ARG A 125 10.63 -5.33 2.88
N LEU A 126 10.40 -6.60 3.17
CA LEU A 126 10.60 -7.18 4.50
C LEU A 126 12.05 -7.10 4.95
N SER A 127 13.03 -7.29 4.06
CA SER A 127 14.45 -7.19 4.41
C SER A 127 14.89 -5.80 4.89
N GLY A 128 14.09 -4.77 4.58
CA GLY A 128 14.25 -3.42 5.12
C GLY A 128 13.87 -3.29 6.59
N LEU A 129 13.13 -4.26 7.15
CA LEU A 129 12.75 -4.29 8.56
C LEU A 129 13.88 -4.93 9.41
N PRO A 130 14.19 -4.36 10.60
CA PRO A 130 15.27 -4.89 11.45
C PRO A 130 15.11 -6.37 11.81
N GLU A 131 13.88 -6.83 12.01
CA GLU A 131 13.54 -8.21 12.39
C GLU A 131 13.85 -9.24 11.30
N TYR A 132 13.77 -8.88 10.02
CA TYR A 132 14.00 -9.80 8.90
C TYR A 132 15.32 -9.60 8.18
N LYS A 133 16.04 -8.50 8.45
CA LYS A 133 17.27 -8.12 7.74
C LYS A 133 18.32 -9.24 7.71
N THR A 134 18.55 -9.90 8.84
CA THR A 134 19.54 -10.99 8.94
C THR A 134 19.00 -12.31 8.38
N ILE A 135 17.72 -12.57 8.58
CA ILE A 135 17.04 -13.82 8.24
C ILE A 135 16.83 -13.95 6.72
N LEU A 136 16.49 -12.85 6.04
CA LEU A 136 16.23 -12.84 4.59
C LEU A 136 17.47 -12.58 3.73
N LYS A 137 18.60 -12.20 4.33
CA LYS A 137 19.88 -12.05 3.62
C LYS A 137 20.27 -13.26 2.76
N PRO A 138 20.12 -14.53 3.22
CA PRO A 138 20.38 -15.70 2.37
C PRO A 138 19.30 -15.98 1.32
N VAL A 139 18.09 -15.42 1.46
CA VAL A 139 16.95 -15.70 0.57
C VAL A 139 16.99 -14.81 -0.68
N ILE A 140 17.38 -13.54 -0.55
CA ILE A 140 17.44 -12.57 -1.66
C ILE A 140 18.22 -13.10 -2.89
N PRO A 141 19.43 -13.68 -2.74
CA PRO A 141 20.19 -14.20 -3.89
C PRO A 141 19.49 -15.33 -4.65
N LEU A 142 18.56 -16.06 -4.01
CA LEU A 142 17.81 -17.14 -4.65
C LEU A 142 16.87 -16.59 -5.73
N PHE A 143 16.28 -15.41 -5.47
CA PHE A 143 15.48 -14.68 -6.45
C PHE A 143 16.36 -14.03 -7.51
N GLU A 144 17.43 -13.34 -7.11
CA GLU A 144 18.31 -12.60 -8.04
C GLU A 144 18.91 -13.49 -9.13
N LYS A 145 19.28 -14.73 -8.80
CA LYS A 145 19.82 -15.71 -9.75
C LYS A 145 18.89 -15.98 -10.95
N ARG A 146 17.58 -15.77 -10.79
CA ARG A 146 16.56 -16.04 -11.82
C ARG A 146 16.02 -14.78 -12.48
N LEU A 147 16.38 -13.60 -11.99
CA LEU A 147 16.01 -12.37 -12.68
C LEU A 147 16.75 -12.33 -14.02
N PRO A 148 16.09 -11.81 -15.08
CA PRO A 148 16.78 -11.58 -16.34
C PRO A 148 17.97 -10.65 -16.07
N LEU A 149 19.16 -11.06 -16.50
CA LEU A 149 20.30 -10.15 -16.48
C LEU A 149 19.90 -8.91 -17.27
N PRO A 150 20.19 -7.69 -16.77
CA PRO A 150 20.04 -6.50 -17.58
C PRO A 150 20.81 -6.75 -18.89
N PRO A 151 20.25 -6.36 -20.05
CA PRO A 151 21.02 -6.42 -21.28
C PRO A 151 22.35 -5.75 -20.99
N VAL A 152 23.46 -6.43 -21.29
CA VAL A 152 24.80 -5.84 -21.21
C VAL A 152 24.69 -4.62 -22.09
N ALA A 153 24.55 -3.44 -21.47
CA ALA A 153 24.65 -2.21 -22.19
C ALA A 153 26.07 -2.25 -22.73
N ASP A 154 26.22 -2.44 -24.04
CA ASP A 154 27.46 -2.06 -24.71
C ASP A 154 27.84 -0.70 -24.13
N PRO A 155 29.11 -0.48 -23.75
CA PRO A 155 29.53 0.79 -23.21
C PRO A 155 29.14 1.86 -24.23
N VAL A 156 28.00 2.50 -23.98
CA VAL A 156 27.59 3.71 -24.66
C VAL A 156 28.64 4.69 -24.20
N THR A 157 29.68 4.82 -25.02
CA THR A 157 30.65 5.89 -24.90
C THR A 157 29.78 7.13 -24.73
N PRO A 158 29.84 7.83 -23.58
CA PRO A 158 29.04 9.03 -23.40
C PRO A 158 29.32 9.89 -24.63
N PRO A 159 28.31 10.24 -25.45
CA PRO A 159 28.56 11.17 -26.53
C PRO A 159 29.24 12.37 -25.88
N ALA A 160 30.41 12.75 -26.42
CA ALA A 160 31.20 13.88 -25.94
C ALA A 160 30.22 15.01 -25.62
N PRO A 161 30.28 15.65 -24.44
CA PRO A 161 29.22 16.53 -23.98
C PRO A 161 28.92 17.55 -25.07
N GLU A 162 27.82 17.31 -25.80
CA GLU A 162 27.24 18.32 -26.64
C GLU A 162 26.91 19.42 -25.65
N ILE A 163 27.52 20.58 -25.88
CA ILE A 163 27.17 21.80 -25.17
C ILE A 163 25.68 21.98 -25.42
N LEU A 164 24.88 21.51 -24.47
CA LEU A 164 23.44 21.71 -24.43
C LEU A 164 23.28 23.22 -24.53
N LYS A 165 22.83 23.69 -25.70
CA LYS A 165 22.25 25.02 -25.80
C LYS A 165 21.27 25.11 -24.63
N PRO A 166 21.37 26.12 -23.77
CA PRO A 166 20.55 26.20 -22.57
C PRO A 166 19.11 25.97 -23.00
N ALA A 167 18.53 24.88 -22.52
CA ALA A 167 17.14 24.57 -22.77
C ALA A 167 16.35 25.77 -22.25
N GLU A 168 15.69 26.48 -23.15
CA GLU A 168 14.78 27.55 -22.79
C GLU A 168 13.61 26.89 -22.06
N TYR A 169 13.71 26.84 -20.74
CA TYR A 169 12.65 26.33 -19.89
C TYR A 169 11.41 27.20 -20.18
N PRO A 170 10.27 26.61 -20.58
CA PRO A 170 9.04 27.39 -20.68
C PRO A 170 8.79 28.04 -19.32
N ALA A 171 8.47 29.33 -19.34
CA ALA A 171 8.20 30.10 -18.13
C ALA A 171 7.21 29.34 -17.24
N PRO A 172 7.41 29.33 -15.90
CA PRO A 172 6.57 28.56 -14.99
C PRO A 172 5.11 28.90 -15.23
N VAL A 173 4.31 27.86 -15.53
CA VAL A 173 2.86 28.02 -15.67
C VAL A 173 2.34 28.45 -14.31
N SER A 174 1.87 29.70 -14.23
CA SER A 174 1.22 30.24 -13.03
C SER A 174 0.00 29.38 -12.73
N TYR A 175 0.12 28.47 -11.77
CA TYR A 175 -1.03 27.80 -11.20
C TYR A 175 -1.83 28.88 -10.47
N ARG A 176 -3.12 28.99 -10.81
CA ARG A 176 -4.05 29.84 -10.07
C ARG A 176 -4.08 29.29 -8.64
N THR A 177 -3.37 29.96 -7.74
CA THR A 177 -3.50 29.72 -6.30
C THR A 177 -4.98 29.94 -5.96
N VAL A 178 -5.74 28.85 -5.86
CA VAL A 178 -7.06 28.90 -5.26
C VAL A 178 -6.82 29.36 -3.84
N ASN A 179 -7.39 30.52 -3.50
CA ASN A 179 -7.21 31.16 -2.21
C ASN A 179 -7.95 30.31 -1.15
N MET A 180 -7.35 29.18 -0.75
CA MET A 180 -7.81 28.29 0.31
C MET A 180 -8.34 29.03 1.55
N PRO A 181 -7.70 30.10 2.07
CA PRO A 181 -8.23 30.82 3.23
C PRO A 181 -9.63 31.44 3.02
N LEU A 182 -10.03 31.70 1.78
CA LEU A 182 -11.33 32.30 1.47
C LEU A 182 -12.46 31.26 1.47
N ILE A 183 -12.18 30.01 1.06
CA ILE A 183 -13.15 28.90 1.11
C ILE A 183 -13.47 28.53 2.56
N PHE A 184 -12.44 28.37 3.40
CA PHE A 184 -12.64 28.09 4.83
C PHE A 184 -13.39 29.20 5.56
N SER A 185 -13.22 30.47 5.16
CA SER A 185 -13.93 31.60 5.80
C SER A 185 -15.44 31.57 5.58
N VAL A 186 -15.90 31.10 4.41
CA VAL A 186 -17.33 31.03 4.07
C VAL A 186 -18.00 29.87 4.80
N GLU A 187 -17.35 28.71 4.88
CA GLU A 187 -17.88 27.54 5.60
C GLU A 187 -18.04 27.80 7.10
N ILE A 188 -17.05 28.47 7.73
CA ILE A 188 -17.13 28.84 9.14
C ILE A 188 -18.28 29.83 9.39
N LEU A 189 -18.47 30.82 8.51
CA LEU A 189 -19.58 31.78 8.65
C LEU A 189 -20.95 31.11 8.52
N CYS A 190 -21.07 30.13 7.61
CA CYS A 190 -22.29 29.33 7.43
C CYS A 190 -22.61 28.50 8.69
N LEU A 191 -21.62 27.85 9.29
CA LEU A 191 -21.81 27.07 10.52
C LEU A 191 -22.23 27.95 11.71
N ILE A 192 -21.63 29.14 11.85
CA ILE A 192 -22.01 30.10 12.89
C ILE A 192 -23.46 30.58 12.69
N SER A 193 -23.86 30.87 11.45
CA SER A 193 -25.24 31.27 11.14
C SER A 193 -26.25 30.18 11.52
N ILE A 194 -25.97 28.93 11.16
CA ILE A 194 -26.83 27.78 11.50
C ILE A 194 -26.97 27.64 13.02
N LEU A 195 -25.88 27.76 13.78
CA LEU A 195 -25.92 27.69 15.24
C LEU A 195 -26.75 28.81 15.87
N ILE A 196 -26.68 30.04 15.33
CA ILE A 196 -27.50 31.17 15.78
C ILE A 196 -28.99 30.90 15.51
N PHE A 197 -29.33 30.40 14.31
CA PHE A 197 -30.71 30.07 13.97
C PHE A 197 -31.27 28.96 14.85
N ILE A 198 -30.48 27.91 15.12
CA ILE A 198 -30.87 26.83 16.03
C ILE A 198 -31.10 27.37 17.45
N TRP A 199 -30.21 28.23 17.93
CA TRP A 199 -30.35 28.83 19.26
C TRP A 199 -31.58 29.73 19.38
N LEU A 200 -31.86 30.56 18.36
CA LEU A 200 -33.07 31.38 18.31
C LEU A 200 -34.34 30.53 18.24
N TYR A 201 -34.33 29.44 17.46
CA TYR A 201 -35.45 28.51 17.39
C TYR A 201 -35.71 27.80 18.73
N ILE A 202 -34.65 27.34 19.40
CA ILE A 202 -34.76 26.73 20.74
C ILE A 202 -35.30 27.74 21.75
N ARG A 203 -34.84 28.99 21.69
CA ARG A 203 -35.34 30.06 22.58
C ARG A 203 -36.82 30.36 22.34
N ASP A 204 -37.24 30.51 21.09
CA ASP A 204 -38.64 30.83 20.74
C ASP A 204 -39.60 29.67 21.10
N THR A 205 -39.14 28.43 20.92
CA THR A 205 -39.88 27.23 21.36
C THR A 205 -39.94 27.08 22.89
N LEU A 206 -38.94 27.56 23.63
CA LEU A 206 -38.98 27.62 25.09
C LEU A 206 -39.87 28.75 25.62
N ASP A 207 -39.83 29.93 24.99
CA ASP A 207 -40.66 31.09 25.37
C ASP A 207 -42.16 30.86 25.07
N THR A 208 -42.50 29.98 24.13
CA THR A 208 -43.89 29.58 23.82
C THR A 208 -44.44 28.46 24.71
N LEU A 209 -43.60 27.85 25.56
CA LEU A 209 -43.94 26.74 26.46
C LEU A 209 -44.15 27.18 27.92
N ILE A 210 -43.93 28.46 28.24
CA ILE A 210 -44.17 29.12 29.54
C ILE A 210 -45.43 29.99 29.45
#